data_AF-I3QMS2-F1
#
_entry.id   AF-I3QMS2-F1
#
_cell.length_a   1.000
_cell.length_b   1.000
_cell.length_c   1.000
_cell.angle_alpha   90.00
_cell.angle_beta   90.00
_cell.angle_gamma   90.00
#
_symmetry.space_group_name_H-M   'P 1'
#
loop_
_entity.id
_entity.type
_entity.pdbx_description
1 polymer ?
#
loop_
_entity_poly.entity_id
_entity_poly.type
_entity_poly.pdbx_seq_one_letter_code
_entity_poly.pdbx_strand_id
1 'polypeptide(L)'
;NPWRSLGYVLRDILVISSLVAIAVLFKNCSWVWPVYWVAQGTMFWAIFVLGHDCGHGSFSDIPNLNSIVGHILHSAILVPYHG
;
A
#
# COMPACT_ATOMS: atom_id res chain seq x y z
N ASN A 1 -0.31 17.54 -7.02
CA ASN A 1 -0.22 17.98 -5.60
C ASN A 1 0.32 16.86 -4.71
N PRO A 2 1.60 16.93 -4.32
CA PRO A 2 2.29 15.89 -3.53
C PRO A 2 1.60 15.50 -2.22
N TRP A 3 1.01 16.45 -1.50
CA TRP A 3 0.41 16.21 -0.17
C TRP A 3 -0.82 15.32 -0.23
N ARG A 4 -1.62 15.45 -1.30
CA ARG A 4 -2.78 14.60 -1.53
C ARG A 4 -2.34 13.17 -1.81
N SER A 5 -1.32 12.99 -2.64
CA SER A 5 -0.79 11.68 -3.02
C SER A 5 -0.15 10.95 -1.83
N LEU A 6 0.63 11.66 -1.02
CA LEU A 6 1.15 11.13 0.25
C LEU A 6 0.03 10.81 1.26
N GLY A 7 -1.07 11.56 1.22
CA GLY A 7 -2.27 11.26 2.01
C GLY A 7 -2.88 9.89 1.65
N TYR A 8 -2.87 9.50 0.37
CA TYR A 8 -3.31 8.17 -0.04
C TYR A 8 -2.38 7.07 0.48
N VAL A 9 -1.06 7.29 0.41
CA VAL A 9 -0.07 6.35 0.99
C VAL A 9 -0.30 6.17 2.49
N LEU A 10 -0.42 7.26 3.25
CA LEU A 10 -0.65 7.20 4.69
C LEU A 10 -1.96 6.49 5.03
N ARG A 11 -3.05 6.82 4.32
CA ARG A 11 -4.35 6.15 4.49
C ARG A 11 -4.22 4.64 4.31
N ASP A 12 -3.57 4.20 3.23
CA ASP A 12 -3.50 2.78 2.90
C ASP A 12 -2.63 2.01 3.90
N ILE A 13 -1.52 2.61 4.37
CA ILE A 13 -0.71 2.06 5.46
C ILE A 13 -1.50 1.93 6.77
N LEU A 14 -2.29 2.94 7.12
CA LEU A 14 -3.16 2.90 8.31
C LEU A 14 -4.20 1.79 8.18
N VAL A 15 -4.82 1.63 7.01
CA VAL A 15 -5.79 0.56 6.76
C VAL A 15 -5.11 -0.81 6.87
N ILE A 16 -3.97 -1.05 6.22
CA ILE A 16 -3.22 -2.31 6.29
C ILE A 16 -2.84 -2.66 7.74
N SER A 17 -2.37 -1.67 8.50
CA SER A 17 -1.98 -1.82 9.91
C SER A 17 -3.20 -2.13 10.79
N SER A 18 -4.34 -1.49 10.51
CA SER A 18 -5.59 -1.76 11.23
C SER A 18 -6.13 -3.16 10.92
N LEU A 19 -6.06 -3.62 9.67
CA LEU A 19 -6.51 -4.95 9.27
C LEU A 19 -5.73 -6.05 9.98
N VAL A 20 -4.39 -5.94 10.03
CA VAL A 20 -3.58 -6.93 10.75
C VAL A 20 -3.82 -6.85 12.26
N ALA A 21 -3.96 -5.66 12.83
CA ALA A 21 -4.27 -5.51 14.26
C ALA A 21 -5.62 -6.17 14.62
N ILE A 22 -6.66 -5.92 13.83
CA ILE A 22 -7.98 -6.55 14.01
C ILE A 22 -7.88 -8.06 13.86
N ALA A 23 -7.20 -8.57 12.82
CA ALA A 23 -7.04 -10.02 12.64
C ALA A 23 -6.33 -10.68 13.82
N VAL A 24 -5.30 -10.02 14.39
CA VAL A 24 -4.59 -10.50 15.58
C VAL A 24 -5.47 -10.45 16.83
N LEU A 25 -6.29 -9.42 17.01
CA LEU A 25 -7.25 -9.34 18.13
C LEU A 25 -8.27 -10.47 18.10
N PHE A 26 -8.72 -10.87 16.91
CA PHE A 26 -9.69 -11.95 16.71
C PHE A 26 -9.05 -13.29 16.30
N LYS A 27 -7.76 -13.51 16.58
CA LYS A 27 -7.01 -14.69 16.10
C LYS A 27 -7.64 -16.05 16.41
N ASN A 28 -8.41 -16.14 17.50
CA ASN A 28 -9.08 -17.37 17.95
C ASN A 28 -10.34 -17.69 17.13
N CYS A 29 -10.85 -16.75 16.33
CA CYS A 29 -11.98 -16.94 15.45
C CYS A 29 -11.50 -17.42 14.07
N SER A 30 -11.68 -18.71 13.75
CA SER A 30 -11.16 -19.29 12.49
C SER A 30 -11.64 -18.59 11.21
N TRP A 31 -12.82 -17.97 11.24
CA TRP A 31 -13.37 -17.24 10.09
C TRP A 31 -12.67 -15.89 9.82
N VAL A 32 -11.89 -15.35 10.77
CA VAL A 32 -11.20 -14.07 10.58
C VAL A 32 -10.14 -14.14 9.49
N TRP A 33 -9.47 -15.29 9.37
CA TRP A 33 -8.35 -15.49 8.45
C TRP A 33 -8.72 -15.38 6.97
N PRO A 34 -9.73 -16.09 6.45
CA PRO A 34 -10.12 -15.93 5.05
C PRO A 34 -10.60 -14.50 4.73
N VAL A 35 -11.32 -13.85 5.65
CA VAL A 35 -11.74 -12.45 5.47
C VAL A 35 -10.52 -11.51 5.46
N TYR A 36 -9.59 -11.71 6.40
CA TYR A 36 -8.34 -10.95 6.47
C TYR A 36 -7.49 -11.14 5.22
N TRP A 37 -7.32 -12.37 4.71
CA TRP A 37 -6.52 -12.62 3.52
C TRP A 37 -7.05 -11.87 2.30
N VAL A 38 -8.36 -11.90 2.06
CA VAL A 38 -8.99 -11.19 0.95
C VAL A 38 -8.86 -9.68 1.11
N ALA A 39 -9.17 -9.15 2.30
CA ALA A 39 -9.11 -7.72 2.57
C ALA A 39 -7.66 -7.19 2.50
N GLN A 40 -6.72 -7.86 3.16
CA GLN A 40 -5.31 -7.46 3.20
C GLN A 40 -4.65 -7.60 1.83
N GLY A 41 -4.93 -8.69 1.10
CA GLY A 41 -4.44 -8.88 -0.26
C GLY A 41 -4.91 -7.76 -1.21
N THR A 42 -6.18 -7.35 -1.09
CA THR A 42 -6.74 -6.22 -1.87
C THR A 42 -6.04 -4.90 -1.52
N MET A 43 -5.70 -4.67 -0.25
CA MET A 43 -4.96 -3.47 0.15
C MET A 43 -3.50 -3.47 -0.34
N PHE A 44 -2.84 -4.63 -0.42
CA PHE A 44 -1.52 -4.70 -1.06
C PHE A 44 -1.58 -4.42 -2.57
N TRP A 45 -2.69 -4.76 -3.24
CA TRP A 45 -2.91 -4.32 -4.61
C TRP A 45 -3.05 -2.79 -4.72
N ALA A 46 -3.65 -2.11 -3.74
CA ALA A 46 -3.67 -0.65 -3.70
C ALA A 46 -2.24 -0.04 -3.58
N ILE A 47 -1.37 -0.65 -2.76
CA ILE A 47 0.05 -0.27 -2.68
C ILE A 47 0.77 -0.44 -4.02
N PHE A 48 0.49 -1.54 -4.73
CA PHE A 48 1.00 -1.76 -6.09
C PHE A 48 0.56 -0.65 -7.04
N VAL A 49 -0.72 -0.27 -7.03
CA VAL A 49 -1.25 0.81 -7.91
C VAL A 49 -0.56 2.13 -7.61
N LEU A 50 -0.37 2.50 -6.33
CA LEU A 50 0.33 3.73 -5.96
C LEU A 50 1.79 3.74 -6.43
N GLY A 51 2.50 2.62 -6.30
CA GLY A 51 3.87 2.50 -6.81
C GLY A 51 3.94 2.49 -8.33
N HIS A 52 2.96 1.89 -9.01
CA HIS A 52 2.84 1.92 -10.47
C HIS A 52 2.61 3.36 -10.96
N ASP A 53 1.76 4.13 -10.30
CA ASP A 53 1.53 5.54 -10.60
C ASP A 53 2.78 6.40 -10.36
N CYS A 54 3.64 6.03 -9.41
CA CYS A 54 4.97 6.63 -9.27
C CYS A 54 5.83 6.36 -10.50
N GLY A 55 5.83 5.12 -11.02
CA GLY A 55 6.59 4.73 -12.20
C GLY A 55 6.13 5.43 -13.50
N HIS A 56 4.84 5.76 -13.61
CA HIS A 56 4.31 6.59 -14.70
C HIS A 56 4.49 8.10 -14.49
N GLY A 57 4.99 8.50 -13.32
CA GLY A 57 5.10 9.92 -12.94
C GLY A 57 3.76 10.62 -12.68
N SER A 58 2.65 9.89 -12.63
CA SER A 58 1.30 10.44 -12.38
C SER A 58 1.00 10.62 -10.88
N PHE A 59 1.81 10.02 -10.00
CA PHE A 59 1.65 10.15 -8.55
C PHE A 59 1.86 11.59 -8.04
N SER A 60 2.89 12.28 -8.53
CA SER A 60 3.23 13.64 -8.11
C SER A 60 3.97 14.40 -9.21
N ASP A 61 3.90 15.72 -9.16
CA ASP A 61 4.59 16.65 -10.08
C ASP A 61 6.12 16.71 -9.83
N ILE A 62 6.62 15.97 -8.83
CA ILE A 62 8.04 15.94 -8.42
C ILE A 62 8.64 14.57 -8.77
N PRO A 63 9.49 14.46 -9.81
CA PRO A 63 10.05 13.18 -10.25
C PRO A 63 10.82 12.43 -9.17
N ASN A 64 11.66 13.12 -8.40
CA ASN A 64 12.43 12.51 -7.31
C ASN A 64 11.52 11.92 -6.22
N LEU A 65 10.37 12.55 -5.95
CA LEU A 65 9.41 12.03 -4.98
C LEU A 65 8.80 10.73 -5.50
N ASN A 66 8.46 10.68 -6.79
CA ASN A 66 7.93 9.48 -7.41
C ASN A 66 8.94 8.33 -7.34
N SER A 67 10.21 8.56 -7.68
CA SER A 67 11.23 7.51 -7.59
C SER A 67 11.40 6.98 -6.16
N ILE A 68 11.49 7.86 -5.16
CA ILE A 68 11.65 7.44 -3.75
C ILE A 68 10.42 6.67 -3.26
N VAL A 69 9.22 7.23 -3.43
CA VAL A 69 7.98 6.61 -2.95
C VAL A 69 7.72 5.31 -3.70
N GLY A 70 7.88 5.31 -5.02
CA GLY A 70 7.73 4.12 -5.87
C GLY A 70 8.65 2.99 -5.46
N HIS A 71 9.95 3.27 -5.23
CA HIS A 71 10.88 2.28 -4.71
C HIS A 71 10.46 1.72 -3.36
N ILE A 72 10.04 2.57 -2.41
CA ILE A 72 9.58 2.12 -1.08
C ILE A 72 8.35 1.21 -1.21
N LEU A 73 7.32 1.67 -1.93
CA LEU A 73 6.04 0.96 -2.05
C LEU A 73 6.20 -0.39 -2.75
N HIS A 74 6.87 -0.43 -3.90
CA HIS A 74 7.08 -1.67 -4.65
C HIS A 74 8.01 -2.63 -3.91
N SER A 75 9.09 -2.15 -3.27
CA SER A 75 9.97 -3.01 -2.48
C SER A 75 9.24 -3.65 -1.29
N ALA A 76 8.32 -2.93 -0.64
CA ALA A 76 7.54 -3.45 0.48
C ALA A 76 6.65 -4.64 0.09
N ILE A 77 6.24 -4.73 -1.18
CA ILE A 77 5.44 -5.84 -1.72
C ILE A 77 6.25 -6.78 -2.63
N LEU A 78 7.59 -6.67 -2.60
CA LEU A 78 8.53 -7.47 -3.38
C LEU A 78 8.33 -7.39 -4.91
N VAL A 79 7.82 -6.25 -5.38
CA VAL A 79 7.69 -5.92 -6.80
C VAL A 79 8.90 -5.07 -7.20
N PRO A 80 9.53 -5.31 -8.36
CA PRO A 80 10.58 -4.43 -8.82
C PRO A 80 10.00 -3.07 -9.26
N TYR A 81 10.67 -1.98 -8.90
CA TYR A 81 10.33 -0.64 -9.36
C TYR A 81 11.21 -0.25 -10.55
N HIS A 82 10.57 0.18 -11.62
CA HIS A 82 11.22 0.78 -12.78
C HIS A 82 10.46 2.08 -13.08
N GLY A 83 11.10 3.22 -12.85
CA GLY A 83 10.53 4.55 -13.05
C GLY A 83 11.60 5.58 -13.32
#